data_AF-A0A962IFN2-F1
#
_entry.id   AF-A0A962IFN2-F1
#
_cell.length_a   1.000
_cell.length_b   1.000
_cell.length_c   1.000
_cell.angle_alpha   90.00
_cell.angle_beta   90.00
_cell.angle_gamma   90.00
#
_symmetry.space_group_name_H-M   'P 1'
#
loop_
_entity.id
_entity.type
_entity.pdbx_description
1 polymer ?
#
loop_
_entity_poly.entity_id
_entity_poly.type
_entity_poly.pdbx_seq_one_letter_code
_entity_poly.pdbx_strand_id
1 'polypeptide(L)'
;VTKAEGRSTLELFLQHFALKNSQIKAQVVIGDNQQGIKTVSGNPGAIGYVSIGTAEYEEARGTPIKLLPMAGQAATVEAVAKGHYPLSRQLNLVVTGMPVGLAGDFITFAQSAAVKDLVEAQFFVAP
;
A
#
# COMPACT_ATOMS: atom_id res chain seq x y z
N VAL A 1 15.39 2.48 -2.83
CA VAL A 1 14.83 2.14 -1.49
C VAL A 1 13.93 0.94 -1.65
N THR A 2 14.11 -0.13 -0.87
CA THR A 2 13.31 -1.36 -0.96
C THR A 2 12.67 -1.72 0.38
N LYS A 3 11.55 -2.45 0.36
CA LYS A 3 10.93 -3.00 1.56
C LYS A 3 11.72 -4.19 2.10
N ALA A 4 11.73 -4.36 3.42
CA ALA A 4 12.27 -5.55 4.07
C ALA A 4 11.49 -6.82 3.65
N GLU A 5 12.14 -7.97 3.74
CA GLU A 5 11.51 -9.28 3.47
C GLU A 5 10.31 -9.54 4.41
N GLY A 6 9.37 -10.36 3.94
CA GLY A 6 8.11 -10.63 4.65
C GLY A 6 7.07 -9.51 4.58
N ARG A 7 7.33 -8.44 3.82
CA ARG A 7 6.34 -7.39 3.54
C ARG A 7 5.59 -7.70 2.26
N SER A 8 4.26 -7.79 2.33
CA SER A 8 3.42 -7.98 1.14
C SER A 8 3.59 -6.88 0.07
N THR A 9 4.07 -5.69 0.45
CA THR A 9 4.44 -4.63 -0.51
C THR A 9 5.69 -4.99 -1.33
N LEU A 10 6.68 -5.68 -0.75
CA LEU A 10 7.82 -6.23 -1.50
C LEU A 10 7.33 -7.32 -2.45
N GLU A 11 6.52 -8.25 -1.95
CA GLU A 11 6.03 -9.39 -2.74
C GLU A 11 5.24 -8.94 -3.96
N LEU A 12 4.30 -8.00 -3.78
CA LEU A 12 3.52 -7.43 -4.88
C LEU A 12 4.42 -6.75 -5.92
N PHE A 13 5.42 -5.98 -5.48
CA PHE A 13 6.37 -5.33 -6.37
C PHE A 13 7.20 -6.35 -7.16
N LEU A 14 7.76 -7.35 -6.49
CA LEU A 14 8.54 -8.41 -7.12
C LEU A 14 7.72 -9.21 -8.14
N GLN A 15 6.50 -9.59 -7.78
CA GLN A 15 5.59 -10.32 -8.67
C GLN A 15 5.26 -9.51 -9.93
N HIS A 16 4.89 -8.24 -9.77
CA HIS A 16 4.51 -7.39 -10.90
C HIS A 16 5.66 -7.17 -11.88
N PHE A 17 6.88 -6.95 -11.38
CA PHE A 17 8.06 -6.75 -12.23
C PHE A 17 8.77 -8.05 -12.61
N ALA A 18 8.23 -9.21 -12.23
CA ALA A 18 8.84 -10.52 -12.43
C ALA A 18 10.30 -10.61 -11.93
N LEU A 19 10.56 -10.00 -10.77
CA LEU A 19 11.87 -9.94 -10.14
C LEU A 19 12.00 -10.95 -9.00
N LYS A 20 13.21 -11.46 -8.81
CA LYS A 20 13.62 -12.12 -7.57
C LYS A 20 14.20 -11.08 -6.62
N ASN A 21 14.02 -11.26 -5.31
CA ASN A 21 14.57 -10.32 -4.33
C ASN A 21 16.10 -10.14 -4.46
N SER A 22 16.82 -11.22 -4.83
CA SER A 22 18.28 -11.18 -5.05
C SER A 22 18.74 -10.24 -6.18
N GLN A 23 17.83 -9.88 -7.10
CA GLN A 23 18.08 -8.93 -8.19
C GLN A 23 17.97 -7.47 -7.72
N ILE A 24 17.34 -7.21 -6.57
CA ILE A 24 17.25 -5.86 -6.00
C ILE A 24 18.57 -5.53 -5.29
N LYS A 25 19.27 -4.49 -5.77
CA LYS A 25 20.45 -3.91 -5.12
C LYS A 25 20.07 -2.57 -4.49
N ALA A 26 19.48 -2.61 -3.30
CA ALA A 26 19.02 -1.41 -2.61
C ALA A 26 20.10 -0.84 -1.68
N GLN A 27 20.21 0.49 -1.66
CA GLN A 27 21.06 1.21 -0.71
C GLN A 27 20.41 1.30 0.69
N VAL A 28 19.08 1.30 0.73
CA VAL A 28 18.30 1.40 1.96
C VAL A 28 17.15 0.39 1.91
N VAL A 29 17.02 -0.38 3.00
CA VAL A 29 15.90 -1.28 3.28
C VAL A 29 15.01 -0.66 4.35
N ILE A 30 13.71 -0.59 4.10
CA ILE A 30 12.70 0.05 4.98
C ILE A 30 11.65 -0.95 5.46
N GLY A 31 11.08 -0.70 6.64
CA GLY A 31 9.97 -1.50 7.18
C GLY A 31 8.61 -1.04 6.65
N ASP A 32 8.11 0.08 7.18
CA ASP A 32 6.78 0.61 6.88
C ASP A 32 6.77 1.66 5.75
N ASN A 33 5.59 2.21 5.43
CA ASN A 33 5.44 3.20 4.36
C ASN A 33 6.02 4.56 4.74
N GLN A 34 5.79 4.99 5.98
CA GLN A 34 6.25 6.27 6.50
C GLN A 34 7.78 6.37 6.49
N GLN A 35 8.48 5.30 6.89
CA GLN A 35 9.93 5.23 6.80
C GLN A 35 10.40 5.33 5.34
N GLY A 36 9.70 4.68 4.41
CA GLY A 36 9.99 4.78 2.98
C GLY A 36 9.84 6.19 2.42
N ILE A 37 8.73 6.85 2.75
CA ILE A 37 8.43 8.21 2.34
C ILE A 37 9.48 9.17 2.89
N LYS A 38 9.81 9.07 4.18
CA LYS A 38 10.87 9.90 4.80
C LYS A 38 12.23 9.67 4.14
N THR A 39 12.58 8.42 3.86
CA THR A 39 13.85 8.11 3.17
C THR A 39 13.88 8.73 1.77
N VAL A 40 12.81 8.61 0.98
CA VAL A 40 12.77 9.22 -0.37
C VAL A 40 12.81 10.74 -0.28
N SER A 41 12.00 11.33 0.61
CA SER A 41 11.92 12.78 0.83
C SER A 41 13.26 13.39 1.24
N GLY A 42 14.05 12.70 2.08
CA GLY A 42 15.34 13.19 2.56
C GLY A 42 16.52 12.94 1.61
N ASN A 43 16.33 12.19 0.52
CA ASN A 43 17.43 11.78 -0.36
C ASN A 43 17.08 12.10 -1.83
N PRO A 44 17.51 13.26 -2.36
CA PRO A 44 17.29 13.62 -3.76
C PRO A 44 17.78 12.52 -4.72
N GLY A 45 16.93 12.16 -5.68
CA GLY A 45 17.21 11.08 -6.64
C GLY A 45 16.88 9.67 -6.14
N ALA A 46 16.47 9.51 -4.87
CA ALA A 46 15.99 8.22 -4.39
C ALA A 46 14.64 7.86 -5.02
N ILE A 47 14.48 6.57 -5.34
CA ILE A 47 13.19 5.97 -5.73
C ILE A 47 12.84 4.85 -4.76
N GLY A 48 11.57 4.73 -4.44
CA GLY A 48 11.02 3.69 -3.58
C GLY A 48 9.57 3.40 -3.94
N TYR A 49 9.00 2.37 -3.32
CA TYR A 49 7.62 1.96 -3.51
C TYR A 49 6.94 1.75 -2.15
N VAL A 50 5.75 2.32 -2.01
CA VAL A 50 4.92 2.35 -0.79
C VAL A 50 3.44 2.25 -1.19
N SER A 51 2.54 2.10 -0.22
CA SER A 51 1.10 2.16 -0.49
C SER A 51 0.71 3.55 -1.02
N ILE A 52 -0.11 3.58 -2.08
CA ILE A 52 -0.54 4.82 -2.76
C ILE A 52 -1.22 5.79 -1.80
N GLY A 53 -2.21 5.34 -1.03
CA GLY A 53 -2.92 6.27 -0.15
C GLY A 53 -2.03 6.93 0.90
N THR A 54 -1.03 6.23 1.44
CA THR A 54 -0.05 6.86 2.34
C THR A 54 0.81 7.91 1.60
N ALA A 55 1.23 7.62 0.37
CA ALA A 55 2.03 8.56 -0.43
C ALA A 55 1.21 9.78 -0.85
N GLU A 56 -0.02 9.57 -1.33
CA GLU A 56 -0.95 10.63 -1.75
C GLU A 56 -1.30 11.55 -0.56
N TYR A 57 -1.55 10.97 0.62
CA TYR A 57 -1.77 11.73 1.85
C TYR A 57 -0.56 12.60 2.23
N GLU A 58 0.64 12.04 2.16
CA GLU A 58 1.88 12.76 2.51
C GLU A 58 2.22 13.85 1.49
N GLU A 59 2.07 13.58 0.20
CA GLU A 59 2.25 14.56 -0.88
C GLU A 59 1.27 15.73 -0.72
N ALA A 60 -0.01 15.44 -0.45
CA ALA A 60 -1.03 16.48 -0.21
C ALA A 60 -0.72 17.37 1.00
N ARG A 61 0.10 16.90 1.94
CA ARG A 61 0.58 17.66 3.11
C ARG A 61 1.91 18.37 2.89
N GLY A 62 2.45 18.32 1.67
CA GLY A 62 3.68 19.01 1.29
C GLY A 62 4.95 18.24 1.61
N THR A 63 4.88 16.95 1.93
CA THR A 63 6.08 16.10 1.99
C THR A 63 6.72 16.09 0.59
N PRO A 64 8.02 16.42 0.44
CA PRO A 64 8.64 16.61 -0.87
C PRO A 64 8.96 15.26 -1.54
N ILE A 65 7.90 14.62 -2.02
CA ILE A 65 7.92 13.41 -2.84
C ILE A 65 7.14 13.68 -4.12
N LYS A 66 7.28 12.80 -5.10
CA LYS A 66 6.52 12.82 -6.34
C LYS A 66 5.99 11.44 -6.61
N LEU A 67 4.68 11.30 -6.74
CA LEU A 67 4.06 10.04 -7.14
C LEU A 67 4.23 9.85 -8.66
N LEU A 68 4.78 8.71 -9.08
CA LEU A 68 5.01 8.40 -10.49
C LEU A 68 3.82 7.61 -11.05
N PRO A 69 3.27 7.99 -12.22
CA PRO A 69 2.25 7.20 -12.88
C PRO A 69 2.84 5.88 -13.38
N MET A 70 1.98 4.87 -13.54
CA MET A 70 2.36 3.56 -14.07
C MET A 70 1.37 3.14 -15.16
N ALA A 71 1.90 2.68 -16.30
CA ALA A 71 1.10 2.26 -17.46
C ALA A 71 0.06 3.31 -17.91
N GLY A 72 0.40 4.61 -17.81
CA GLY A 72 -0.49 5.71 -18.17
C GLY A 72 -1.53 6.07 -17.09
N GLN A 73 -1.59 5.35 -15.97
CA GLN A 73 -2.51 5.63 -14.88
C GLN A 73 -1.82 6.40 -13.75
N ALA A 74 -2.48 7.45 -13.25
CA ALA A 74 -2.03 8.20 -12.09
C ALA A 74 -2.09 7.35 -10.81
N ALA A 75 -1.09 7.49 -9.94
CA ALA A 75 -1.03 6.79 -8.66
C ALA A 75 -1.90 7.50 -7.61
N THR A 76 -3.22 7.35 -7.71
CA THR A 76 -4.20 7.94 -6.78
C THR A 76 -5.10 6.87 -6.17
N VAL A 77 -5.63 7.12 -4.97
CA VAL A 77 -6.64 6.25 -4.34
C VAL A 77 -7.85 6.05 -5.25
N GLU A 78 -8.27 7.09 -5.97
CA GLU A 78 -9.35 7.01 -6.96
C GLU A 78 -9.04 6.02 -8.10
N ALA A 79 -7.82 6.06 -8.65
CA ALA A 79 -7.40 5.16 -9.71
C ALA A 79 -7.35 3.70 -9.26
N VAL A 80 -6.95 3.47 -8.01
CA VAL A 80 -6.98 2.13 -7.38
C VAL A 80 -8.42 1.66 -7.19
N ALA A 81 -9.30 2.52 -6.67
CA ALA A 81 -10.71 2.21 -6.45
C ALA A 81 -11.45 1.86 -7.76
N LYS A 82 -11.09 2.50 -8.87
CA LYS A 82 -11.60 2.19 -10.21
C LYS A 82 -10.98 0.95 -10.85
N GLY A 83 -9.96 0.34 -10.23
CA GLY A 83 -9.23 -0.81 -10.77
C GLY A 83 -8.34 -0.48 -11.96
N HIS A 84 -8.07 0.81 -12.21
CA HIS A 84 -7.24 1.23 -13.34
C HIS A 84 -5.74 1.19 -13.02
N TYR A 85 -5.38 1.32 -11.74
CA TYR A 85 -3.97 1.29 -11.35
C TYR A 85 -3.46 -0.16 -11.34
N PRO A 86 -2.39 -0.50 -12.08
CA PRO A 86 -2.01 -1.89 -12.36
C PRO A 86 -1.38 -2.63 -11.18
N LEU A 87 -1.04 -1.93 -10.09
CA LEU A 87 -0.38 -2.49 -8.92
C LEU A 87 -1.24 -2.28 -7.66
N SER A 88 -2.20 -3.19 -7.44
CA SER A 88 -3.07 -3.21 -6.26
C SER A 88 -3.20 -4.61 -5.68
N ARG A 89 -3.53 -4.72 -4.40
CA ARG A 89 -3.85 -5.99 -3.74
C ARG A 89 -4.99 -5.82 -2.74
N GLN A 90 -5.73 -6.90 -2.50
CA GLN A 90 -6.70 -6.97 -1.42
C GLN A 90 -6.00 -7.14 -0.06
N LEU A 91 -6.66 -6.66 0.99
CA LEU A 91 -6.27 -6.90 2.38
C LEU A 91 -7.34 -7.80 3.00
N ASN A 92 -6.95 -9.03 3.34
CA ASN A 92 -7.89 -10.07 3.71
C ASN A 92 -7.89 -10.33 5.22
N LEU A 93 -9.08 -10.55 5.78
CA LEU A 93 -9.23 -11.18 7.09
C LEU A 93 -9.16 -12.69 6.90
N VAL A 94 -8.32 -13.36 7.69
CA VAL A 94 -8.10 -14.81 7.60
C VAL A 94 -8.57 -15.46 8.89
N VAL A 95 -9.50 -16.41 8.78
CA VAL A 95 -10.05 -17.18 9.90
C VAL A 95 -10.00 -18.68 9.60
N THR A 96 -9.89 -19.49 10.65
CA THR A 96 -9.95 -20.95 10.54
C THR A 96 -11.37 -21.42 10.87
N GLY A 97 -11.99 -22.16 9.95
CA GLY A 97 -13.37 -22.61 10.10
C GLY A 97 -14.39 -21.50 9.87
N MET A 98 -15.65 -21.77 10.21
CA MET A 98 -16.75 -20.81 10.08
C MET A 98 -16.74 -19.86 11.28
N PRO A 99 -16.64 -18.53 11.08
CA PRO A 99 -16.64 -17.58 12.19
C PRO A 99 -18.02 -17.50 12.83
N VAL A 100 -18.07 -17.58 14.17
CA VAL A 100 -19.30 -17.52 14.97
C VAL A 100 -19.14 -16.57 16.15
N GLY A 101 -20.27 -16.12 16.70
CA GLY A 101 -20.28 -15.16 17.81
C GLY A 101 -19.51 -13.88 17.48
N LEU A 102 -18.76 -13.37 18.45
CA LEU A 102 -18.03 -12.10 18.33
C LEU A 102 -17.06 -12.05 17.13
N ALA A 103 -16.47 -13.17 16.73
CA ALA A 103 -15.60 -13.21 15.56
C ALA A 103 -16.39 -12.98 14.26
N GLY A 104 -17.57 -13.58 14.14
CA GLY A 104 -18.48 -13.35 13.01
C GLY A 104 -19.00 -11.92 13.00
N ASP A 105 -19.48 -11.44 14.15
CA ASP A 105 -20.00 -10.07 14.30
C ASP A 105 -18.93 -9.02 13.92
N PHE A 106 -17.68 -9.23 14.36
CA PHE A 106 -16.57 -8.35 14.00
C PHE A 106 -16.28 -8.35 12.49
N ILE A 107 -16.25 -9.52 11.84
CA ILE A 107 -16.02 -9.61 10.39
C ILE A 107 -17.14 -8.89 9.63
N THR A 108 -18.41 -9.12 10.02
CA THR A 108 -19.56 -8.42 9.44
C THR A 108 -19.45 -6.91 9.64
N PHE A 109 -19.10 -6.45 10.83
CA PHE A 109 -18.89 -5.02 11.10
C PHE A 109 -17.75 -4.43 10.26
N ALA A 110 -16.58 -5.11 10.22
CA ALA A 110 -15.39 -4.67 9.49
C ALA A 110 -15.58 -4.64 7.96
N GLN A 111 -16.57 -5.35 7.43
CA GLN A 111 -16.94 -5.35 6.01
C GLN A 111 -18.15 -4.45 5.71
N SER A 112 -18.75 -3.82 6.72
CA SER A 112 -19.95 -2.99 6.57
C SER A 112 -19.62 -1.57 6.12
N ALA A 113 -20.62 -0.86 5.58
CA ALA A 113 -20.49 0.56 5.26
C ALA A 113 -20.23 1.45 6.49
N ALA A 114 -20.49 0.95 7.71
CA ALA A 114 -20.30 1.69 8.95
C ALA A 114 -18.82 1.94 9.30
N VAL A 115 -17.89 1.24 8.65
CA VAL A 115 -16.44 1.44 8.84
C VAL A 115 -15.75 2.12 7.66
N LYS A 116 -16.52 2.56 6.64
CA LYS A 116 -15.96 3.15 5.42
C LYS A 116 -15.07 4.35 5.74
N ASP A 117 -15.57 5.26 6.57
CA ASP A 117 -14.85 6.44 7.04
C ASP A 117 -13.57 6.06 7.83
N LEU A 118 -13.63 5.01 8.66
CA LEU A 118 -12.48 4.51 9.40
C LEU A 118 -11.38 3.96 8.47
N VAL A 119 -11.78 3.24 7.41
CA VAL A 119 -10.85 2.68 6.41
C VAL A 119 -10.22 3.80 5.58
N GLU A 120 -11.01 4.77 5.12
CA GLU A 120 -10.54 5.92 4.36
C GLU A 120 -9.64 6.83 5.21
N ALA A 121 -9.92 6.99 6.51
CA ALA A 121 -9.07 7.72 7.46
C ALA A 121 -7.68 7.09 7.65
N GLN A 122 -7.53 5.81 7.32
CA GLN A 122 -6.24 5.11 7.28
C GLN A 122 -5.63 5.06 5.87
N PHE A 123 -6.17 5.83 4.93
CA PHE A 123 -5.69 5.99 3.56
C PHE A 123 -5.78 4.70 2.73
N PHE A 124 -6.76 3.85 3.01
CA PHE A 124 -7.09 2.69 2.19
C PHE A 124 -8.32 2.97 1.32
N VAL A 125 -8.47 2.15 0.28
CA VAL A 125 -9.70 2.08 -0.52
C VAL A 125 -10.68 1.19 0.23
N ALA A 126 -11.84 1.72 0.60
CA ALA A 126 -12.92 0.93 1.18
C ALA A 126 -13.54 -0.01 0.12
N PRO A 127 -13.98 -1.22 0.52
CA PRO A 127 -14.64 -2.18 -0.37
C PRO A 127 -16.00 -1.70 -0.89
#